data_AF-A0A4D4JXB5-F1
#
_entry.id   AF-A0A4D4JXB5-F1
#
_cell.length_a   1.000
_cell.length_b   1.000
_cell.length_c   1.000
_cell.angle_alpha   90.00
_cell.angle_beta   90.00
_cell.angle_gamma   90.00
#
_symmetry.space_group_name_H-M   'P 1'
#
loop_
_entity.id
_entity.type
_entity.pdbx_description
1 polymer ?
#
loop_
_entity_poly.entity_id
_entity_poly.type
_entity_poly.pdbx_seq_one_letter_code
_entity_poly.pdbx_strand_id
1 'polypeptide(L)'
;MGLGLGWMPDEYTAVSVPWKGRGARLDETLDVLEKYWADDAFSHEGPLFTIPETVVGLKPHQRPGPPVLLAASTPGGLRRIGRRCDGWLPVAMPLP
;
A
#
# COMPACT_ATOMS: atom_id res chain seq x y z
N MET A 1 -3.83 -2.36 9.43
CA MET A 1 -2.52 -1.72 9.18
C MET A 1 -2.74 -0.33 8.60
N GLY A 2 -2.03 0.68 9.12
CA GLY A 2 -2.05 2.04 8.57
C GLY A 2 -0.95 2.21 7.52
N LEU A 3 -1.28 2.82 6.38
CA LEU A 3 -0.36 3.13 5.29
C LEU A 3 -0.41 4.62 4.95
N GLY A 4 0.70 5.13 4.44
CA GLY A 4 0.83 6.48 3.90
C GLY A 4 1.79 6.49 2.71
N LEU A 5 1.61 7.45 1.81
CA LEU A 5 2.47 7.60 0.64
C LEU A 5 3.78 8.35 0.93
N GLY A 6 4.00 8.84 2.15
CA GLY A 6 5.02 9.85 2.40
C GLY A 6 4.66 11.21 1.75
N TRP A 7 5.15 12.29 2.34
CA TRP A 7 4.84 13.65 1.89
C TRP A 7 6.08 14.42 1.43
N MET A 8 7.28 13.91 1.74
CA MET A 8 8.53 14.58 1.47
C MET A 8 9.28 13.90 0.31
N PRO A 9 9.56 14.59 -0.80
CA PRO A 9 10.32 14.03 -1.92
C PRO A 9 11.71 13.49 -1.54
N ASP A 10 12.34 14.07 -0.52
CA ASP A 10 13.67 13.64 -0.07
C ASP A 10 13.65 12.23 0.54
N GLU A 11 12.54 11.78 1.15
CA GLU A 11 12.37 10.41 1.63
C GLU A 11 12.49 9.40 0.49
N TYR A 12 11.94 9.75 -0.68
CA TYR A 12 11.98 8.93 -1.88
C TYR A 12 13.38 8.90 -2.50
N THR A 13 14.03 10.06 -2.58
CA THR A 13 15.42 10.19 -3.03
C THR A 13 16.36 9.34 -2.17
N ALA A 14 16.18 9.37 -0.84
CA ALA A 14 17.02 8.64 0.10
C ALA A 14 16.98 7.11 -0.10
N VAL A 15 15.85 6.57 -0.57
CA VAL A 15 15.69 5.13 -0.85
C VAL A 15 15.78 4.78 -2.34
N SER A 16 16.26 5.70 -3.18
CA SER A 16 16.39 5.52 -4.62
C SER A 16 15.07 5.16 -5.34
N VAL A 17 13.93 5.63 -4.83
CA VAL A 17 12.61 5.41 -5.46
C VAL A 17 12.15 6.71 -6.13
N PRO A 18 11.64 6.68 -7.38
CA PRO A 18 11.14 7.90 -8.02
C PRO A 18 10.00 8.55 -7.23
N TRP A 19 9.95 9.89 -7.16
CA TRP A 19 8.80 10.59 -6.55
C TRP A 19 7.50 10.44 -7.36
N LYS A 20 7.63 10.47 -8.70
CA LYS A 20 6.52 10.28 -9.64
C LYS A 20 6.09 8.82 -9.70
N GLY A 21 4.79 8.57 -9.77
CA GLY A 21 4.24 7.21 -9.83
C GLY A 21 3.95 6.55 -8.47
N ARG A 22 4.13 7.27 -7.36
CA ARG A 22 3.91 6.73 -6.00
C ARG A 22 2.52 6.17 -5.77
N GLY A 23 1.50 6.76 -6.40
CA GLY A 23 0.14 6.24 -6.37
C GLY A 23 0.02 4.86 -7.01
N ALA A 24 0.60 4.68 -8.20
CA ALA A 24 0.58 3.40 -8.90
C ALA A 24 1.39 2.33 -8.14
N ARG A 25 2.53 2.71 -7.55
CA ARG A 25 3.28 1.83 -6.63
C ARG A 25 2.43 1.35 -5.47
N LEU A 26 1.71 2.26 -4.79
CA LEU A 26 0.81 1.86 -3.72
C LEU A 26 -0.30 0.93 -4.21
N ASP A 27 -0.91 1.23 -5.37
CA ASP A 27 -1.98 0.39 -5.92
C ASP A 27 -1.49 -1.06 -6.16
N GLU A 28 -0.29 -1.23 -6.74
CA GLU A 28 0.28 -2.57 -6.96
C GLU A 28 0.82 -3.21 -5.68
N THR A 29 1.34 -2.43 -4.73
CA THR A 29 1.69 -2.94 -3.39
C THR A 29 0.46 -3.52 -2.70
N LEU A 30 -0.72 -2.90 -2.82
CA LEU A 30 -1.94 -3.46 -2.28
C LEU A 30 -2.34 -4.77 -2.98
N ASP A 31 -2.19 -4.86 -4.30
CA ASP A 31 -2.42 -6.11 -5.05
C ASP A 31 -1.49 -7.25 -4.58
N VAL A 32 -0.22 -6.94 -4.31
CA VAL A 32 0.76 -7.89 -3.76
C VAL A 32 0.39 -8.30 -2.34
N LEU A 33 0.06 -7.35 -1.47
CA LEU A 33 -0.25 -7.62 -0.07
C LEU A 33 -1.51 -8.50 0.09
N GLU A 34 -2.54 -8.26 -0.73
CA GLU A 34 -3.75 -9.08 -0.74
C GLU A 34 -3.45 -10.55 -1.03
N LYS A 35 -2.67 -10.83 -2.09
CA LYS A 35 -2.20 -12.19 -2.42
C LYS A 35 -1.32 -12.77 -1.33
N TYR A 36 -0.39 -11.97 -0.83
CA TYR A 36 0.55 -12.36 0.22
C TYR A 36 -0.16 -12.79 1.52
N TRP A 37 -1.27 -12.15 1.90
CA TRP A 37 -2.03 -12.51 3.10
C TRP A 37 -2.98 -13.69 2.90
N ALA A 38 -3.56 -13.83 1.70
CA ALA A 38 -4.57 -14.83 1.42
C ALA A 38 -4.01 -16.25 1.43
N ASP A 39 -2.95 -16.50 0.66
CA ASP A 39 -2.51 -17.85 0.29
C ASP A 39 -1.12 -18.19 0.84
N ASP A 40 -0.86 -19.45 1.18
CA ASP A 40 0.43 -19.89 1.71
C ASP A 40 1.57 -19.73 0.70
N ALA A 41 1.29 -20.04 -0.57
CA ALA A 41 2.13 -19.77 -1.72
C ALA A 41 1.46 -18.72 -2.62
N PHE A 42 2.23 -17.73 -3.09
CA PHE A 42 1.72 -16.74 -4.04
C PHE A 42 2.80 -16.33 -5.04
N SER A 43 2.36 -15.78 -6.17
CA SER A 43 3.20 -15.12 -7.16
C SER A 43 2.54 -13.82 -7.62
N HIS A 44 3.33 -12.92 -8.20
CA HIS A 44 2.83 -11.67 -8.75
C HIS A 44 3.65 -11.28 -9.97
N GLU A 45 2.99 -10.95 -11.07
CA GLU A 45 3.61 -10.36 -12.25
C GLU A 45 2.82 -9.10 -12.61
N GLY A 46 3.43 -7.95 -12.31
CA GLY A 46 2.84 -6.63 -12.51
C GLY A 46 3.87 -5.66 -13.09
N PRO A 47 3.44 -4.43 -13.41
CA PRO A 47 4.30 -3.45 -14.07
C PRO A 47 5.43 -2.91 -13.17
N LEU A 48 5.35 -3.06 -11.84
CA LEU A 48 6.36 -2.56 -10.90
C LEU A 48 7.01 -3.68 -10.07
N PHE A 49 6.30 -4.78 -9.85
CA PHE A 49 6.79 -5.92 -9.08
C PHE A 49 6.69 -7.22 -9.87
N THR A 50 7.74 -8.03 -9.78
CA THR A 50 7.72 -9.42 -10.23
C THR A 50 8.20 -10.28 -9.08
N ILE A 51 7.31 -11.14 -8.60
CA ILE A 51 7.53 -12.02 -7.46
C ILE A 51 7.30 -13.45 -7.98
N PRO A 52 8.35 -14.30 -8.07
CA PRO A 52 8.18 -15.69 -8.42
C PRO A 52 7.34 -16.40 -7.36
N GLU A 53 6.86 -17.61 -7.65
CA GLU A 53 6.15 -18.40 -6.66
C GLU A 53 6.96 -18.50 -5.36
N THR A 54 6.38 -17.97 -4.29
CA THR A 54 7.03 -17.80 -3.00
C THR A 54 6.10 -18.29 -1.90
N VAL A 55 6.65 -19.09 -0.98
CA VAL A 55 5.96 -19.53 0.23
C VAL A 55 6.32 -18.59 1.38
N VAL A 56 5.32 -18.10 2.11
CA VAL A 56 5.55 -17.25 3.28
C VAL A 56 4.81 -17.81 4.49
N GLY A 57 5.57 -18.39 5.42
CA GLY A 57 5.00 -19.14 6.54
C GLY A 57 4.38 -18.31 7.66
N LEU A 58 4.67 -17.01 7.76
CA LEU A 58 4.05 -16.12 8.75
C LEU A 58 2.88 -15.37 8.12
N LYS A 59 1.65 -15.83 8.39
CA LYS A 59 0.42 -15.18 7.94
C LYS A 59 -0.21 -14.35 9.05
N PRO A 60 -0.90 -13.24 8.71
CA PRO A 60 -1.76 -12.56 9.65
C PRO A 60 -2.83 -13.51 10.21
N HIS A 61 -3.17 -13.34 11.48
CA HIS A 61 -4.28 -14.09 12.09
C HIS A 61 -5.65 -13.71 11.49
N GLN A 62 -5.81 -12.45 11.08
CA GLN A 62 -7.03 -11.96 10.44
C GLN A 62 -7.13 -12.42 8.98
N ARG A 63 -8.33 -12.78 8.52
CA ARG A 63 -8.63 -13.23 7.15
C ARG A 63 -9.63 -12.28 6.47
N PRO A 64 -9.49 -11.99 5.15
CA PRO A 64 -8.42 -12.46 4.25
C PRO A 64 -7.06 -11.78 4.50
N GLY A 65 -7.05 -10.70 5.28
CA GLY A 65 -5.85 -10.03 5.76
C GLY A 65 -6.23 -8.99 6.84
N PRO A 66 -5.27 -8.26 7.40
CA PRO A 66 -5.55 -7.16 8.31
C PRO A 66 -6.23 -5.99 7.58
N PRO A 67 -7.19 -5.27 8.19
CA PRO A 67 -7.83 -4.11 7.56
C PRO A 67 -6.81 -3.05 7.18
N VAL A 68 -6.86 -2.54 5.94
CA VAL A 68 -5.96 -1.50 5.43
C VAL A 68 -6.60 -0.13 5.61
N LEU A 69 -5.93 0.72 6.39
CA LEU A 69 -6.29 2.13 6.54
C LEU A 69 -5.26 2.98 5.80
N LEU A 70 -5.70 3.92 4.96
CA LEU A 70 -4.80 4.79 4.21
C LEU A 70 -4.93 6.24 4.64
N ALA A 71 -3.79 6.88 4.87
CA ALA A 71 -3.67 8.30 5.10
C ALA A 71 -3.63 9.08 3.79
N ALA A 72 -4.61 9.97 3.61
CA ALA A 72 -4.64 10.91 2.49
C ALA A 72 -5.51 12.13 2.81
N SER A 73 -5.17 13.27 2.18
CA SER A 73 -5.94 14.52 2.24
C SER A 73 -6.31 15.08 0.87
N THR A 74 -5.81 14.50 -0.22
CA THR A 74 -6.10 14.94 -1.59
C THR A 74 -7.35 14.24 -2.15
N PRO A 75 -8.13 14.87 -3.05
CA PRO A 75 -9.28 14.21 -3.67
C PRO A 75 -8.94 12.88 -4.36
N GLY A 76 -7.76 12.79 -4.99
CA GLY A 76 -7.28 11.55 -5.58
C GLY A 76 -6.99 10.45 -4.56
N GLY A 77 -6.38 10.82 -3.42
CA GLY A 77 -6.13 9.88 -2.32
C GLY A 77 -7.42 9.42 -1.64
N LEU A 78 -8.36 10.32 -1.39
CA LEU A 78 -9.67 9.97 -0.81
C LEU A 78 -10.47 9.03 -1.73
N ARG A 79 -10.43 9.26 -3.06
CA ARG A 79 -11.00 8.32 -4.03
C ARG A 79 -10.33 6.95 -4.01
N ARG A 80 -9.00 6.90 -3.82
CA ARG A 80 -8.28 5.62 -3.66
C ARG A 80 -8.75 4.87 -2.42
N ILE A 81 -8.88 5.55 -1.28
CA ILE A 81 -9.39 4.96 -0.03
C ILE A 81 -10.72 4.25 -0.28
N GLY A 82 -11.71 4.97 -0.81
CA GLY A 82 -13.04 4.40 -1.04
C GLY A 82 -13.09 3.26 -2.07
N ARG A 83 -12.04 3.08 -2.89
CA ARG A 83 -11.97 2.01 -3.89
C ARG A 83 -11.18 0.79 -3.44
N ARG A 84 -10.19 0.97 -2.54
CA ARG A 84 -9.11 -0.01 -2.33
C ARG A 84 -8.79 -0.28 -0.86
N CYS A 85 -9.35 0.46 0.09
CA CYS A 85 -8.99 0.36 1.50
C CYS A 85 -10.22 0.16 2.38
N ASP A 86 -10.02 -0.44 3.56
CA ASP A 86 -11.08 -0.69 4.54
C ASP A 86 -11.43 0.57 5.35
N GLY A 87 -10.60 1.59 5.31
CA GLY A 87 -10.91 2.86 5.95
C GLY A 87 -9.92 3.99 5.70
N TRP A 88 -10.30 5.16 6.19
CA TRP A 88 -9.49 6.37 6.15
C TRP A 88 -8.73 6.53 7.46
N LEU A 89 -7.43 6.78 7.38
CA LEU A 89 -6.60 7.20 8.50
C LEU A 89 -6.42 8.73 8.42
N PRO A 90 -7.19 9.53 9.16
CA PRO A 90 -7.09 10.98 9.06
C PRO A 90 -5.74 11.46 9.57
N VAL A 91 -5.08 12.31 8.79
CA VAL A 91 -3.88 13.02 9.24
C VAL A 91 -4.31 14.41 9.65
N ALA A 92 -4.21 14.72 10.94
CA ALA A 92 -4.34 16.08 11.42
C ALA A 92 -3.07 16.85 11.02
N MET A 93 -3.15 17.64 9.94
CA MET A 93 -2.18 18.71 9.76
C MET A 93 -2.66 19.90 10.60
N PRO A 94 -1.80 20.50 11.45
CA PRO A 94 -2.15 21.73 12.14
C PRO A 94 -2.64 22.73 11.10
N LEU A 95 -3.85 23.24 11.26
CA LEU A 95 -4.26 24.44 10.55
C LEU A 95 -3.40 25.59 11.10
N PRO A 96 -2.92 26.50 10.24
CA PRO A 96 -2.21 27.69 10.71
C PRO A 96 -3.05 28.52 11.67
#